data_AF-A0AAW8DDC0-F1
#
_entry.id   AF-A0AAW8DDC0-F1
#
_cell.length_a   1.000
_cell.length_b   1.000
_cell.length_c   1.000
_cell.angle_alpha   90.00
_cell.angle_beta   90.00
_cell.angle_gamma   90.00
#
_symmetry.space_group_name_H-M   'P 1'
#
loop_
_entity.id
_entity.type
_entity.pdbx_description
1 polymer ?
#
loop_
_entity_poly.entity_id
_entity_poly.type
_entity_poly.pdbx_seq_one_letter_code
_entity_poly.pdbx_strand_id
1 'polypeptide(L)'
;METHLSGLPGGRGEGTYRSRRRRRTRLVQTTEEVVAAQLADLPVWTHAAWTQTLSRSDESLDWLMERRRTGDYLTGLDAGGWSDSTWILHSFYEAPVSTGDPGRESSWSIADDRPEEAPGQLTVPQTANLGGGYTYQLLPPAVWERRSWAEVYSRFSLERPTGRMPPGFWSFPGMDGDWPETIWLPPEGSMAEEDFTELMTVLDERSGWPHCSFYFASYLHEGGPGNVPVYDAMIRDLPALIREGALRAAEAGGTGVRTPANIWPPDRSWLVYTDYELWATKVSGSTGLINSLRDNPFLETFDWTLRHRR
;
A
#
# COMPACT_ATOMS: atom_id res chain seq x y z
N MET A 1 -61.62 83.38 -18.01
CA MET A 1 -60.73 82.68 -17.05
C MET A 1 -61.51 81.54 -16.40
N GLU A 2 -61.60 80.34 -16.96
CA GLU A 2 -60.69 79.66 -17.91
C GLU A 2 -59.27 79.49 -17.31
N THR A 3 -58.64 78.31 -17.30
CA THR A 3 -59.00 77.05 -17.98
C THR A 3 -58.44 75.79 -17.28
N HIS A 4 -59.02 74.64 -17.62
CA HIS A 4 -58.43 73.27 -17.76
C HIS A 4 -56.89 73.18 -17.94
N LEU A 5 -56.16 72.06 -17.73
CA LEU A 5 -56.31 70.65 -17.25
C LEU A 5 -54.84 70.11 -17.06
N SER A 6 -54.48 68.99 -16.40
CA SER A 6 -55.11 67.89 -15.64
C SER A 6 -54.17 67.50 -14.46
N GLY A 7 -54.02 66.29 -13.88
CA GLY A 7 -54.58 64.95 -14.12
C GLY A 7 -53.93 63.85 -13.22
N LEU A 8 -54.65 62.75 -12.99
CA LEU A 8 -54.29 61.49 -12.27
C LEU A 8 -55.17 60.36 -12.88
N PRO A 9 -55.08 59.04 -12.54
CA PRO A 9 -54.26 58.36 -11.51
C PRO A 9 -53.58 57.05 -12.00
N GLY A 10 -53.03 56.25 -11.07
CA GLY A 10 -52.99 54.77 -11.21
C GLY A 10 -51.71 54.09 -10.71
N GLY A 11 -51.83 53.08 -9.82
CA GLY A 11 -50.70 52.22 -9.43
C GLY A 11 -50.62 51.80 -7.96
N ARG A 12 -51.64 51.13 -7.40
CA ARG A 12 -51.45 50.38 -6.14
C ARG A 12 -50.73 49.06 -6.46
N GLY A 13 -49.59 48.80 -5.81
CA GLY A 13 -48.85 47.55 -5.93
C GLY A 13 -48.59 46.93 -4.56
N GLU A 14 -49.36 45.90 -4.19
CA GLU A 14 -49.18 45.20 -2.91
C GLU A 14 -47.96 44.25 -2.99
N GLY A 15 -46.86 44.66 -2.36
CA GLY A 15 -45.61 43.90 -2.28
C GLY A 15 -45.72 42.64 -1.43
N THR A 16 -46.40 41.61 -1.93
CA THR A 16 -46.60 40.34 -1.21
C THR A 16 -45.27 39.59 -0.99
N TYR A 17 -44.91 39.39 0.28
CA TYR A 17 -43.67 38.76 0.72
C TYR A 17 -43.67 37.23 0.46
N ARG A 18 -43.57 36.83 -0.81
CA ARG A 18 -43.51 35.42 -1.22
C ARG A 18 -42.09 34.85 -1.00
N SER A 19 -41.89 34.28 0.18
CA SER A 19 -40.66 33.57 0.55
C SER A 19 -40.36 32.39 -0.40
N ARG A 20 -39.46 32.59 -1.37
CA ARG A 20 -38.92 31.52 -2.23
C ARG A 20 -38.04 30.57 -1.42
N ARG A 21 -38.65 29.61 -0.71
CA ARG A 21 -37.98 28.42 -0.18
C ARG A 21 -37.40 27.60 -1.35
N ARG A 22 -36.20 27.96 -1.82
CA ARG A 22 -35.34 27.02 -2.55
C ARG A 22 -35.04 25.87 -1.62
N ARG A 23 -35.67 24.71 -1.85
CA ARG A 23 -35.21 23.44 -1.28
C ARG A 23 -33.82 23.16 -1.87
N ARG A 24 -32.76 23.62 -1.19
CA ARG A 24 -31.45 22.97 -1.31
C ARG A 24 -31.61 21.59 -0.68
N THR A 25 -31.93 20.59 -1.48
CA THR A 25 -31.73 19.20 -1.10
C THR A 25 -30.24 19.00 -0.94
N ARG A 26 -29.74 19.19 0.28
CA ARG A 26 -28.35 18.92 0.61
C ARG A 26 -28.25 17.40 0.68
N LEU A 27 -27.83 16.76 -0.41
CA LEU A 27 -27.23 15.44 -0.28
C LEU A 27 -26.05 15.63 0.65
N VAL A 28 -26.17 15.11 1.87
CA VAL A 28 -25.02 14.82 2.71
C VAL A 28 -24.63 13.42 2.29
N GLN A 29 -23.86 13.33 1.20
CA GLN A 29 -23.12 12.10 0.95
C GLN A 29 -22.19 11.90 2.14
N THR A 30 -22.08 10.68 2.65
CA THR A 30 -21.11 10.41 3.73
C THR A 30 -19.69 10.54 3.18
N THR A 31 -18.71 10.74 4.06
CA THR A 31 -17.30 10.72 3.64
C THR A 31 -16.94 9.40 2.97
N GLU A 32 -17.56 8.30 3.39
CA GLU A 32 -17.43 6.96 2.81
C GLU A 32 -18.01 6.90 1.38
N GLU A 33 -19.21 7.45 1.12
CA GLU A 33 -19.79 7.52 -0.23
C GLU A 33 -18.97 8.37 -1.20
N VAL A 34 -18.36 9.47 -0.71
CA VAL A 34 -17.49 10.32 -1.53
C VAL A 34 -16.16 9.62 -1.83
N VAL A 35 -15.55 8.96 -0.84
CA VAL A 35 -14.33 8.17 -1.02
C VAL A 35 -14.58 6.99 -1.97
N ALA A 36 -15.67 6.23 -1.80
CA ALA A 36 -16.02 5.13 -2.69
C ALA A 36 -16.21 5.59 -4.15
N ALA A 37 -16.87 6.74 -4.36
CA ALA A 37 -17.02 7.32 -5.69
C ALA A 37 -15.71 7.80 -6.31
N GLN A 38 -14.77 8.34 -5.51
CA GLN A 38 -13.47 8.82 -6.00
C GLN A 38 -12.43 7.70 -6.18
N LEU A 39 -12.57 6.57 -5.45
CA LEU A 39 -11.78 5.36 -5.69
C LEU A 39 -12.17 4.66 -7.00
N ALA A 40 -13.42 4.81 -7.47
CA ALA A 40 -13.87 4.27 -8.75
C ALA A 40 -13.27 4.99 -9.98
N ASP A 41 -12.81 6.24 -9.82
CA ASP A 41 -12.11 7.04 -10.84
C ASP A 41 -10.57 6.83 -10.82
N LEU A 42 -10.03 6.05 -9.88
CA LEU A 42 -8.65 5.54 -10.02
C LEU A 42 -8.58 4.55 -11.19
N PRO A 43 -7.49 4.52 -11.97
CA PRO A 43 -7.39 3.64 -13.14
C PRO A 43 -7.32 2.16 -12.73
N VAL A 44 -8.48 1.52 -12.68
CA VAL A 44 -8.72 0.05 -12.53
C VAL A 44 -7.90 -0.80 -13.52
N TRP A 45 -7.41 -0.15 -14.58
CA TRP A 45 -6.66 -0.71 -15.70
C TRP A 45 -5.28 -1.29 -15.35
N THR A 46 -4.67 -0.99 -14.19
CA THR A 46 -3.33 -1.51 -13.87
C THR A 46 -3.35 -3.01 -13.55
N HIS A 47 -3.96 -3.38 -12.42
CA HIS A 47 -3.98 -4.75 -11.92
C HIS A 47 -4.58 -5.72 -12.95
N ALA A 48 -5.69 -5.33 -13.58
CA ALA A 48 -6.38 -6.14 -14.59
C ALA A 48 -5.65 -6.26 -15.94
N ALA A 49 -4.65 -5.41 -16.24
CA ALA A 49 -3.85 -5.53 -17.46
C ALA A 49 -2.61 -6.41 -17.26
N TRP A 50 -1.84 -6.22 -16.18
CA TRP A 50 -0.59 -6.96 -16.01
C TRP A 50 -0.83 -8.41 -15.53
N THR A 51 -1.86 -8.64 -14.70
CA THR A 51 -2.19 -10.00 -14.20
C THR A 51 -2.69 -10.96 -15.28
N GLN A 52 -2.91 -10.51 -16.52
CA GLN A 52 -3.19 -11.38 -17.68
C GLN A 52 -2.00 -12.27 -18.07
N THR A 53 -0.80 -11.97 -17.57
CA THR A 53 0.40 -12.83 -17.74
C THR A 53 0.50 -13.94 -16.69
N LEU A 54 -0.26 -13.86 -15.60
CA LEU A 54 -0.22 -14.82 -14.50
C LEU A 54 -1.13 -16.01 -14.78
N SER A 55 -0.68 -17.21 -14.43
CA SER A 55 -1.56 -18.38 -14.38
C SER A 55 -2.51 -18.24 -13.19
N ARG A 56 -3.82 -18.38 -13.41
CA ARG A 56 -4.78 -18.50 -12.30
C ARG A 56 -4.74 -19.90 -11.73
N SER A 57 -4.86 -19.98 -10.41
CA SER A 57 -5.01 -21.24 -9.69
C SER A 57 -6.48 -21.66 -9.60
N ASP A 58 -6.70 -22.95 -9.33
CA ASP A 58 -7.96 -23.49 -8.81
C ASP A 58 -7.99 -23.47 -7.26
N GLU A 59 -6.91 -23.06 -6.57
CA GLU A 59 -6.91 -22.81 -5.11
C GLU A 59 -7.88 -21.68 -4.73
N SER A 60 -8.52 -21.81 -3.56
CA SER A 60 -9.31 -20.75 -2.92
C SER A 60 -8.69 -20.29 -1.60
N LEU A 61 -9.04 -19.07 -1.16
CA LEU A 61 -8.60 -18.54 0.13
C LEU A 61 -9.31 -19.18 1.35
N ASP A 62 -10.23 -20.14 1.16
CA ASP A 62 -11.08 -20.66 2.24
C ASP A 62 -10.28 -21.28 3.38
N TRP A 63 -9.19 -22.01 3.07
CA TRP A 63 -8.30 -22.62 4.07
C TRP A 63 -7.55 -21.57 4.88
N LEU A 64 -7.18 -20.46 4.25
CA LEU A 64 -6.45 -19.35 4.85
C LEU A 64 -7.39 -18.51 5.72
N MET A 65 -8.62 -18.30 5.24
CA MET A 65 -9.73 -17.72 6.00
C MET A 65 -10.11 -18.56 7.23
N GLU A 66 -10.07 -19.89 7.16
CA GLU A 66 -10.29 -20.78 8.31
C GLU A 66 -9.18 -20.64 9.36
N ARG A 67 -7.91 -20.58 8.93
CA ARG A 67 -6.73 -20.50 9.82
C ARG A 67 -6.37 -19.09 10.29
N ARG A 68 -7.09 -18.05 9.84
CA ARG A 68 -6.73 -16.65 10.07
C ARG A 68 -6.71 -16.26 11.54
N ARG A 69 -5.77 -15.40 11.90
CA ARG A 69 -5.59 -14.77 13.21
C ARG A 69 -6.02 -13.30 13.19
N THR A 70 -5.60 -12.58 12.15
CA THR A 70 -5.85 -11.14 11.91
C THR A 70 -5.84 -10.86 10.42
N GLY A 71 -6.35 -9.68 10.04
CA GLY A 71 -6.50 -9.29 8.63
C GLY A 71 -7.72 -9.92 7.95
N ASP A 72 -7.94 -9.54 6.70
CA ASP A 72 -8.97 -10.09 5.82
C ASP A 72 -8.49 -10.14 4.36
N TYR A 73 -9.36 -10.59 3.44
CA TYR A 73 -8.99 -10.80 2.03
C TYR A 73 -8.81 -9.50 1.21
N LEU A 74 -9.18 -8.34 1.76
CA LEU A 74 -8.99 -7.03 1.12
C LEU A 74 -7.61 -6.43 1.40
N THR A 75 -6.97 -6.81 2.52
CA THR A 75 -5.69 -6.27 2.99
C THR A 75 -4.56 -7.30 3.08
N GLY A 76 -4.87 -8.55 3.45
CA GLY A 76 -3.92 -9.63 3.69
C GLY A 76 -4.32 -10.48 4.91
N LEU A 77 -3.96 -11.77 4.92
CA LEU A 77 -4.36 -12.71 5.97
C LEU A 77 -3.15 -13.23 6.77
N ASP A 78 -3.04 -12.88 8.05
CA ASP A 78 -2.17 -13.62 8.98
C ASP A 78 -2.89 -14.89 9.45
N ALA A 79 -2.18 -16.01 9.55
CA ALA A 79 -2.75 -17.29 9.96
C ALA A 79 -1.90 -18.04 10.99
N GLY A 80 -2.47 -19.11 11.55
CA GLY A 80 -1.80 -20.01 12.49
C GLY A 80 -1.61 -21.43 11.96
N GLY A 81 -0.69 -22.17 12.59
CA GLY A 81 -0.48 -23.61 12.36
C GLY A 81 0.99 -24.02 12.28
N TRP A 82 1.87 -23.07 11.97
CA TRP A 82 3.32 -23.29 11.82
C TRP A 82 4.07 -23.32 13.16
N SER A 83 5.28 -23.90 13.13
CA SER A 83 6.11 -24.11 14.33
C SER A 83 6.82 -22.85 14.81
N ASP A 84 7.12 -21.94 13.88
CA ASP A 84 7.86 -20.71 14.13
C ASP A 84 7.41 -19.63 13.12
N SER A 85 7.72 -18.36 13.41
CA SER A 85 7.53 -17.23 12.49
C SER A 85 8.40 -16.06 12.86
N THR A 86 8.94 -15.35 11.86
CA THR A 86 9.64 -14.07 12.05
C THR A 86 9.06 -13.01 11.12
N TRP A 87 9.35 -11.74 11.39
CA TRP A 87 9.12 -10.64 10.44
C TRP A 87 10.42 -10.31 9.74
N ILE A 88 10.34 -9.93 8.46
CA ILE A 88 11.41 -9.32 7.69
C ILE A 88 11.05 -7.85 7.57
N LEU A 89 11.90 -6.97 8.09
CA LEU A 89 11.68 -5.53 7.99
C LEU A 89 11.98 -5.07 6.55
N HIS A 90 11.13 -4.24 5.96
CA HIS A 90 11.33 -3.75 4.60
C HIS A 90 12.50 -2.76 4.56
N SER A 91 13.30 -2.80 3.50
CA SER A 91 14.44 -1.91 3.30
C SER A 91 14.04 -0.44 3.16
N PHE A 92 14.93 0.42 3.64
CA PHE A 92 14.98 1.83 3.29
C PHE A 92 16.42 2.17 2.85
N TYR A 93 16.57 3.29 2.16
CA TYR A 93 17.82 3.66 1.52
C TYR A 93 18.23 5.07 1.91
N GLU A 94 19.54 5.33 1.96
CA GLU A 94 20.09 6.65 2.23
C GLU A 94 20.97 7.13 1.06
N ALA A 95 20.67 8.32 0.55
CA ALA A 95 21.48 9.02 -0.42
C ALA A 95 22.75 9.60 0.24
N PRO A 96 23.89 9.64 -0.46
CA PRO A 96 25.11 10.26 0.03
C PRO A 96 24.86 11.77 0.18
N VAL A 97 25.22 12.32 1.33
CA VAL A 97 25.04 13.75 1.63
C VAL A 97 25.98 14.57 0.73
N SER A 98 25.44 15.11 -0.36
CA SER A 98 26.13 16.12 -1.16
C SER A 98 26.36 17.38 -0.33
N THR A 99 27.56 17.97 -0.39
CA THR A 99 27.85 19.27 0.24
C THR A 99 27.30 20.43 -0.58
N GLY A 100 26.06 20.28 -1.06
CA GLY A 100 25.36 21.12 -2.01
C GLY A 100 23.92 20.60 -2.12
N ASP A 101 23.00 21.53 -1.98
CA ASP A 101 21.54 21.42 -2.06
C ASP A 101 21.05 20.27 -2.97
N PRO A 102 20.44 19.18 -2.43
CA PRO A 102 19.81 18.12 -3.21
C PRO A 102 18.44 18.61 -3.75
N GLY A 103 18.51 19.65 -4.59
CA GLY A 103 17.39 20.50 -4.98
C GLY A 103 16.30 19.79 -5.79
N ARG A 104 15.41 19.09 -5.10
CA ARG A 104 14.02 18.79 -5.52
C ARG A 104 13.86 18.22 -6.94
N GLU A 105 14.67 17.22 -7.31
CA GLU A 105 14.23 16.19 -8.28
C GLU A 105 13.33 15.14 -7.57
N SER A 106 12.37 15.63 -6.79
CA SER A 106 11.36 14.85 -6.07
C SER A 106 10.26 14.36 -7.03
N SER A 107 10.68 13.74 -8.13
CA SER A 107 9.83 13.40 -9.27
C SER A 107 10.38 12.23 -10.09
N TRP A 108 10.72 11.11 -9.42
CA TRP A 108 10.59 9.78 -10.03
C TRP A 108 9.11 9.32 -10.06
N SER A 109 8.21 10.29 -10.22
CA SER A 109 6.86 10.12 -10.71
C SER A 109 6.91 9.55 -12.13
N ILE A 110 6.18 8.46 -12.32
CA ILE A 110 5.75 8.00 -13.63
C ILE A 110 4.92 9.13 -14.26
N ALA A 111 5.52 9.84 -15.21
CA ALA A 111 4.93 10.91 -16.03
C ALA A 111 4.05 11.94 -15.27
N ASP A 112 4.67 12.91 -14.59
CA ASP A 112 3.97 14.15 -14.24
C ASP A 112 3.91 15.09 -15.46
N ASP A 113 2.93 14.84 -16.32
CA ASP A 113 2.57 15.69 -17.46
C ASP A 113 1.05 15.91 -17.45
N ARG A 114 0.56 16.53 -16.36
CA ARG A 114 -0.87 16.82 -16.13
C ARG A 114 -1.25 18.25 -16.54
N PRO A 115 -2.36 18.45 -17.28
CA PRO A 115 -2.89 19.78 -17.57
C PRO A 115 -3.51 20.43 -16.32
N GLU A 116 -3.67 21.77 -16.36
CA GLU A 116 -4.07 22.61 -15.23
C GLU A 116 -5.39 22.21 -14.52
N GLU A 117 -5.44 22.55 -13.23
CA GLU A 117 -6.42 22.03 -12.26
C GLU A 117 -7.90 22.37 -12.54
N ALA A 118 -8.77 21.40 -12.28
CA ALA A 118 -10.22 21.61 -12.18
C ALA A 118 -10.67 21.69 -10.69
N PRO A 119 -11.34 22.77 -10.25
CA PRO A 119 -11.65 22.96 -8.83
C PRO A 119 -12.76 22.02 -8.36
N GLY A 120 -12.38 21.00 -7.59
CA GLY A 120 -13.31 20.01 -7.02
C GLY A 120 -12.68 18.65 -6.72
N GLN A 121 -11.49 18.37 -7.24
CA GLN A 121 -10.73 17.18 -6.87
C GLN A 121 -10.34 17.25 -5.38
N LEU A 122 -10.58 16.18 -4.63
CA LEU A 122 -10.11 16.09 -3.25
C LEU A 122 -8.60 15.87 -3.31
N THR A 123 -7.81 16.87 -2.91
CA THR A 123 -6.40 16.66 -2.63
C THR A 123 -6.31 15.65 -1.49
N VAL A 124 -5.98 14.40 -1.79
CA VAL A 124 -5.42 13.49 -0.79
C VAL A 124 -4.19 14.22 -0.27
N PRO A 125 -4.19 14.67 0.99
CA PRO A 125 -3.30 15.75 1.38
C PRO A 125 -1.86 15.26 1.32
N GLN A 126 -1.00 16.05 0.68
CA GLN A 126 0.44 15.82 0.59
C GLN A 126 1.09 16.19 1.94
N THR A 127 0.62 15.57 3.01
CA THR A 127 0.93 15.86 4.41
C THR A 127 1.75 14.74 5.02
N ALA A 128 3.02 15.06 5.30
CA ALA A 128 4.04 14.23 5.93
C ALA A 128 4.56 13.03 5.10
N ASN A 129 5.83 12.70 5.34
CA ASN A 129 6.56 11.60 4.73
C ASN A 129 6.15 10.27 5.40
N LEU A 130 4.96 9.76 5.06
CA LEU A 130 4.36 8.60 5.73
C LEU A 130 4.76 7.22 5.16
N GLY A 131 5.48 7.17 4.04
CA GLY A 131 5.97 5.93 3.43
C GLY A 131 6.77 6.16 2.14
N GLY A 132 7.51 5.13 1.70
CA GLY A 132 8.31 5.14 0.47
C GLY A 132 7.52 5.05 -0.84
N GLY A 133 6.20 5.30 -0.78
CA GLY A 133 5.22 4.92 -1.79
C GLY A 133 4.43 3.67 -1.38
N TYR A 134 3.46 3.29 -2.22
CA TYR A 134 2.54 2.17 -1.95
C TYR A 134 2.75 1.00 -2.94
N THR A 135 3.96 0.83 -3.46
CA THR A 135 4.24 -0.02 -4.62
C THR A 135 5.59 -0.72 -4.48
N TYR A 136 5.76 -1.80 -5.23
CA TYR A 136 7.01 -2.52 -5.44
C TYR A 136 8.13 -1.54 -5.81
N GLN A 137 9.06 -1.36 -4.88
CA GLN A 137 10.21 -0.48 -5.09
C GLN A 137 11.24 -1.24 -5.91
N LEU A 138 11.33 -0.87 -7.20
CA LEU A 138 12.44 -1.24 -8.06
C LEU A 138 13.75 -0.71 -7.46
N LEU A 139 14.87 -1.38 -7.76
CA LEU A 139 16.20 -0.97 -7.27
C LEU A 139 16.46 0.54 -7.44
N PRO A 140 16.89 1.25 -6.39
CA PRO A 140 17.18 2.69 -6.48
C PRO A 140 18.43 2.98 -7.31
N PRO A 141 18.69 4.25 -7.68
CA PRO A 141 19.92 4.61 -8.38
C PRO A 141 21.16 4.20 -7.56
N ALA A 142 22.17 3.63 -8.23
CA ALA A 142 23.33 2.97 -7.59
C ALA A 142 24.26 3.85 -6.73
N VAL A 143 23.88 5.10 -6.46
CA VAL A 143 24.50 5.98 -5.44
C VAL A 143 23.83 5.85 -4.07
N TRP A 144 22.58 5.38 -4.01
CA TRP A 144 21.85 5.16 -2.76
C TRP A 144 22.34 3.89 -2.07
N GLU A 145 22.60 3.97 -0.77
CA GLU A 145 23.03 2.84 0.03
C GLU A 145 21.83 2.28 0.83
N ARG A 146 21.60 0.96 0.74
CA ARG A 146 20.66 0.26 1.62
C ARG A 146 21.12 0.40 3.07
N ARG A 147 20.18 0.65 3.98
CA ARG A 147 20.43 0.80 5.42
C ARG A 147 19.63 -0.21 6.22
N SER A 148 20.18 -0.64 7.35
CA SER A 148 19.45 -1.46 8.32
C SER A 148 18.69 -0.60 9.34
N TRP A 149 17.56 -1.13 9.80
CA TRP A 149 16.83 -0.58 10.94
C TRP A 149 17.69 -0.65 12.21
N ALA A 150 18.50 -1.69 12.39
CA ALA A 150 19.51 -1.77 13.44
C ALA A 150 20.45 -0.55 13.48
N GLU A 151 20.96 -0.09 12.32
CA GLU A 151 21.76 1.14 12.23
C GLU A 151 20.94 2.38 12.57
N VAL A 152 19.68 2.49 12.12
CA VAL A 152 18.78 3.61 12.47
C VAL A 152 18.53 3.69 13.99
N TYR A 153 18.17 2.57 14.64
CA TYR A 153 17.96 2.53 16.09
C TYR A 153 19.23 2.92 16.85
N SER A 154 20.41 2.49 16.37
CA SER A 154 21.69 2.89 16.96
C SER A 154 22.05 4.36 16.72
N ARG A 155 21.90 4.85 15.48
CA ARG A 155 22.29 6.21 15.05
C ARG A 155 21.49 7.29 15.75
N PHE A 156 20.19 7.07 15.91
CA PHE A 156 19.27 8.02 16.51
C PHE A 156 18.97 7.73 18.00
N SER A 157 19.57 6.68 18.58
CA SER A 157 19.35 6.23 19.97
C SER A 157 17.88 5.91 20.30
N LEU A 158 17.22 5.19 19.39
CA LEU A 158 15.78 4.90 19.43
C LEU A 158 15.53 3.46 19.89
N GLU A 159 14.49 3.24 20.70
CA GLU A 159 14.12 1.88 21.13
C GLU A 159 13.59 1.06 19.95
N ARG A 160 13.98 -0.23 19.89
CA ARG A 160 13.38 -1.18 18.94
C ARG A 160 11.89 -1.35 19.24
N PRO A 161 11.02 -1.33 18.22
CA PRO A 161 9.57 -1.31 18.40
C PRO A 161 9.06 -2.59 19.06
N THR A 162 8.10 -2.44 19.98
CA THR A 162 7.33 -3.56 20.51
C THR A 162 5.87 -3.13 20.68
N GLY A 163 4.92 -3.93 20.22
CA GLY A 163 3.53 -3.51 20.14
C GLY A 163 2.49 -4.61 20.24
N ARG A 164 1.24 -4.20 20.05
CA ARG A 164 0.05 -5.09 19.97
C ARG A 164 -0.40 -5.32 18.53
N MET A 165 -0.17 -4.34 17.66
CA MET A 165 -0.33 -4.43 16.21
C MET A 165 0.93 -5.05 15.60
N PRO A 166 0.88 -5.50 14.33
CA PRO A 166 2.06 -5.82 13.54
C PRO A 166 3.02 -4.62 13.34
N PRO A 167 4.26 -4.85 12.85
CA PRO A 167 5.21 -3.81 12.46
C PRO A 167 4.78 -3.02 11.19
N GLY A 168 3.78 -2.15 11.37
CA GLY A 168 3.43 -1.11 10.39
C GLY A 168 4.11 0.23 10.64
N PHE A 169 3.91 1.17 9.72
CA PHE A 169 4.56 2.50 9.70
C PHE A 169 4.54 3.21 11.08
N TRP A 170 3.41 3.16 11.79
CA TRP A 170 3.24 3.63 13.19
C TRP A 170 4.23 3.07 14.22
N SER A 171 4.91 1.96 13.93
CA SER A 171 5.88 1.30 14.81
C SER A 171 7.25 1.94 14.71
N PHE A 172 7.53 2.57 13.57
CA PHE A 172 8.84 3.11 13.25
C PHE A 172 8.88 4.61 13.63
N PRO A 173 10.07 5.12 13.98
CA PRO A 173 10.25 6.51 14.37
C PRO A 173 10.08 7.48 13.19
N GLY A 174 10.11 8.78 13.45
CA GLY A 174 10.03 9.83 12.43
C GLY A 174 8.63 10.08 11.85
N MET A 175 7.61 9.42 12.39
CA MET A 175 6.18 9.54 12.01
C MET A 175 5.63 10.97 12.00
N ASP A 176 6.18 11.88 12.81
CA ASP A 176 5.78 13.30 12.84
C ASP A 176 6.32 14.09 11.62
N GLY A 177 7.12 13.47 10.74
CA GLY A 177 7.58 14.02 9.46
C GLY A 177 9.10 14.23 9.35
N ASP A 178 9.84 14.17 10.46
CA ASP A 178 11.26 14.55 10.60
C ASP A 178 12.28 13.57 9.97
N TRP A 179 11.88 12.77 8.99
CA TRP A 179 12.84 11.98 8.20
C TRP A 179 13.64 12.90 7.25
N PRO A 180 14.98 12.84 7.25
CA PRO A 180 15.81 13.61 6.32
C PRO A 180 15.47 13.32 4.85
N GLU A 181 15.54 14.33 4.00
CA GLU A 181 15.29 14.21 2.54
C GLU A 181 16.26 13.23 1.84
N THR A 182 17.38 12.89 2.49
CA THR A 182 18.31 11.85 2.03
C THR A 182 17.84 10.43 2.32
N ILE A 183 16.71 10.21 3.00
CA ILE A 183 16.20 8.87 3.34
C ILE A 183 14.93 8.56 2.54
N TRP A 184 15.01 7.49 1.74
CA TRP A 184 13.88 6.90 1.04
C TRP A 184 13.37 5.72 1.87
N LEU A 185 12.25 5.97 2.57
CA LEU A 185 11.52 5.01 3.41
C LEU A 185 11.09 3.75 2.65
N PRO A 186 10.71 2.66 3.34
CA PRO A 186 10.19 1.47 2.67
C PRO A 186 8.79 1.72 2.09
N PRO A 187 8.40 1.01 1.03
CA PRO A 187 7.03 1.05 0.55
C PRO A 187 6.06 0.36 1.53
N GLU A 188 4.90 0.98 1.67
CA GLU A 188 3.78 0.49 2.49
C GLU A 188 3.15 -0.76 1.86
N GLY A 189 3.17 -1.87 2.60
CA GLY A 189 2.57 -3.16 2.21
C GLY A 189 3.20 -3.86 1.02
N SER A 190 4.39 -3.42 0.61
CA SER A 190 5.19 -4.09 -0.42
C SER A 190 6.62 -4.23 0.05
N MET A 191 7.32 -5.28 -0.40
CA MET A 191 8.78 -5.32 -0.24
C MET A 191 9.47 -4.52 -1.37
N ALA A 192 10.73 -4.15 -1.15
CA ALA A 192 11.63 -3.72 -2.21
C ALA A 192 12.11 -4.93 -3.05
N GLU A 193 12.57 -4.66 -4.27
CA GLU A 193 12.91 -5.69 -5.26
C GLU A 193 14.00 -6.67 -4.78
N GLU A 194 15.04 -6.17 -4.12
CA GLU A 194 16.12 -7.00 -3.58
C GLU A 194 15.68 -7.85 -2.37
N ASP A 195 14.90 -7.28 -1.44
CA ASP A 195 14.33 -8.06 -0.32
C ASP A 195 13.39 -9.16 -0.81
N PHE A 196 12.54 -8.86 -1.80
CA PHE A 196 11.60 -9.83 -2.36
C PHE A 196 12.33 -10.95 -3.11
N THR A 197 13.39 -10.61 -3.86
CA THR A 197 14.21 -11.58 -4.60
C THR A 197 14.96 -12.51 -3.65
N GLU A 198 15.56 -11.98 -2.59
CA GLU A 198 16.27 -12.77 -1.58
C GLU A 198 15.29 -13.64 -0.77
N LEU A 199 14.11 -13.13 -0.40
CA LEU A 199 13.08 -13.93 0.26
C LEU A 199 12.59 -15.08 -0.64
N MET A 200 12.32 -14.85 -1.93
CA MET A 200 11.94 -15.92 -2.84
C MET A 200 13.09 -16.93 -3.02
N THR A 201 14.35 -16.50 -3.01
CA THR A 201 15.52 -17.39 -3.07
C THR A 201 15.59 -18.31 -1.84
N VAL A 202 15.49 -17.76 -0.62
CA VAL A 202 15.46 -18.57 0.61
C VAL A 202 14.23 -19.49 0.65
N LEU A 203 13.09 -19.11 0.05
CA LEU A 203 11.92 -19.98 -0.02
C LEU A 203 12.08 -21.12 -1.04
N ASP A 204 12.65 -20.88 -2.23
CA ASP A 204 12.89 -21.91 -3.26
C ASP A 204 13.88 -22.98 -2.76
N GLU A 205 14.92 -22.58 -2.02
CA GLU A 205 15.88 -23.50 -1.38
C GLU A 205 15.28 -24.36 -0.25
N ARG A 206 14.18 -23.93 0.37
CA ARG A 206 13.68 -24.49 1.65
C ARG A 206 12.27 -25.06 1.60
N SER A 207 11.48 -24.75 0.58
CA SER A 207 10.10 -25.20 0.41
C SER A 207 9.99 -26.71 0.17
N GLY A 208 10.95 -27.31 -0.54
CA GLY A 208 10.80 -28.64 -1.14
C GLY A 208 9.85 -28.68 -2.35
N TRP A 209 9.29 -27.53 -2.75
CA TRP A 209 8.31 -27.37 -3.84
C TRP A 209 8.72 -26.17 -4.70
N PRO A 210 8.97 -26.33 -6.01
CA PRO A 210 9.38 -25.21 -6.87
C PRO A 210 8.23 -24.25 -7.19
N HIS A 211 7.00 -24.57 -6.79
CA HIS A 211 5.78 -23.82 -7.07
C HIS A 211 5.22 -23.15 -5.81
N CYS A 212 4.58 -22.00 -6.01
CA CYS A 212 3.77 -21.33 -4.98
C CYS A 212 2.49 -20.75 -5.58
N SER A 213 1.45 -20.76 -4.76
CA SER A 213 0.20 -20.04 -4.97
C SER A 213 0.24 -18.72 -4.20
N PHE A 214 -0.37 -17.67 -4.74
CA PHE A 214 -0.35 -16.33 -4.16
C PHE A 214 -1.58 -15.51 -4.56
N TYR A 215 -1.89 -14.46 -3.79
CA TYR A 215 -2.89 -13.47 -4.19
C TYR A 215 -2.46 -12.05 -3.80
N PHE A 216 -3.04 -11.08 -4.50
CA PHE A 216 -2.90 -9.67 -4.18
C PHE A 216 -4.15 -9.21 -3.43
N ALA A 217 -3.95 -8.65 -2.25
CA ALA A 217 -4.96 -7.85 -1.60
C ALA A 217 -5.47 -6.77 -2.56
N SER A 218 -6.77 -6.46 -2.52
CA SER A 218 -7.38 -5.38 -3.29
C SER A 218 -8.65 -4.85 -2.61
N TYR A 219 -8.65 -3.57 -2.23
CA TYR A 219 -9.86 -2.88 -1.77
C TYR A 219 -10.94 -2.73 -2.87
N LEU A 220 -10.57 -2.90 -4.14
CA LEU A 220 -11.49 -2.78 -5.28
C LEU A 220 -12.16 -4.13 -5.65
N HIS A 221 -11.97 -5.17 -4.83
CA HIS A 221 -12.45 -6.51 -5.18
C HIS A 221 -13.89 -6.75 -4.73
N GLU A 222 -14.85 -6.47 -5.62
CA GLU A 222 -16.27 -6.70 -5.38
C GLU A 222 -16.61 -8.20 -5.24
N GLY A 223 -16.58 -8.73 -4.02
CA GLY A 223 -16.95 -10.10 -3.73
C GLY A 223 -16.63 -10.54 -2.30
N GLY A 224 -17.00 -11.78 -1.98
CA GLY A 224 -16.46 -12.47 -0.80
C GLY A 224 -15.09 -13.10 -1.07
N PRO A 225 -14.44 -13.71 -0.06
CA PRO A 225 -13.08 -14.28 -0.20
C PRO A 225 -12.96 -15.34 -1.30
N GLY A 226 -14.01 -16.12 -1.56
CA GLY A 226 -14.06 -17.11 -2.65
C GLY A 226 -14.10 -16.53 -4.07
N ASN A 227 -14.19 -15.20 -4.22
CA ASN A 227 -14.10 -14.52 -5.52
C ASN A 227 -12.70 -13.93 -5.79
N VAL A 228 -11.78 -13.96 -4.83
CA VAL A 228 -10.43 -13.36 -4.95
C VAL A 228 -9.56 -14.24 -5.83
N PRO A 229 -8.92 -13.70 -6.89
CA PRO A 229 -8.09 -14.51 -7.78
C PRO A 229 -6.80 -14.93 -7.09
N VAL A 230 -6.64 -16.25 -6.93
CA VAL A 230 -5.34 -16.87 -6.61
C VAL A 230 -4.61 -17.14 -7.92
N TYR A 231 -3.29 -16.98 -7.90
CA TYR A 231 -2.39 -17.17 -9.03
C TYR A 231 -1.29 -18.17 -8.65
N ASP A 232 -0.75 -18.89 -9.64
CA ASP A 232 0.35 -19.84 -9.47
C ASP A 232 1.59 -19.43 -10.28
N ALA A 233 2.76 -19.63 -9.69
CA ALA A 233 4.06 -19.42 -10.33
C ALA A 233 5.10 -20.46 -9.84
N MET A 234 6.30 -20.43 -10.44
CA MET A 234 7.49 -20.97 -9.78
C MET A 234 8.00 -19.93 -8.78
N ILE A 235 8.49 -20.33 -7.60
CA ILE A 235 8.95 -19.41 -6.55
C ILE A 235 10.06 -18.50 -7.08
N ARG A 236 11.12 -19.10 -7.66
CA ARG A 236 12.24 -18.38 -8.27
C ARG A 236 11.88 -17.47 -9.47
N ASP A 237 10.74 -17.69 -10.14
CA ASP A 237 10.32 -16.89 -11.29
C ASP A 237 9.43 -15.69 -10.85
N LEU A 238 8.90 -15.72 -9.62
CA LEU A 238 7.98 -14.70 -9.10
C LEU A 238 8.57 -13.28 -8.98
N PRO A 239 9.85 -13.05 -8.56
CA PRO A 239 10.42 -11.71 -8.53
C PRO A 239 10.47 -11.05 -9.92
N ALA A 240 10.76 -11.83 -10.96
CA ALA A 240 10.76 -11.34 -12.34
C ALA A 240 9.35 -10.99 -12.83
N LEU A 241 8.33 -11.78 -12.47
CA LEU A 241 6.93 -11.49 -12.78
C LEU A 241 6.43 -10.21 -12.09
N ILE A 242 6.78 -9.98 -10.82
CA ILE A 242 6.43 -8.75 -10.11
C ILE A 242 7.17 -7.53 -10.70
N ARG A 243 8.47 -7.66 -11.03
CA ARG A 243 9.25 -6.61 -11.71
C ARG A 243 8.64 -6.24 -13.07
N GLU A 244 8.30 -7.23 -13.89
CA GLU A 244 7.67 -6.99 -15.20
C GLU A 244 6.29 -6.34 -15.05
N GLY A 245 5.47 -6.79 -14.08
CA GLY A 245 4.20 -6.16 -13.74
C GLY A 245 4.36 -4.70 -13.35
N ALA A 246 5.34 -4.38 -12.49
CA ALA A 246 5.64 -3.01 -12.06
C ALA A 246 6.08 -2.11 -13.23
N LEU A 247 6.95 -2.61 -14.10
CA LEU A 247 7.40 -1.87 -15.30
C LEU A 247 6.24 -1.62 -16.28
N ARG A 248 5.42 -2.64 -16.57
CA ARG A 248 4.22 -2.48 -17.43
C ARG A 248 3.19 -1.51 -16.83
N ALA A 249 3.01 -1.53 -15.52
CA ALA A 249 2.12 -0.59 -14.83
C ALA A 249 2.67 0.85 -14.88
N ALA A 250 4.00 1.02 -14.83
CA ALA A 250 4.65 2.31 -15.03
C ALA A 250 4.47 2.84 -16.47
N GLU A 251 4.76 2.02 -17.49
CA GLU A 251 4.55 2.38 -18.90
C GLU A 251 3.09 2.76 -19.22
N ALA A 252 2.12 2.19 -18.51
CA ALA A 252 0.70 2.47 -18.65
C ALA A 252 0.21 3.73 -17.89
N GLY A 253 1.09 4.51 -17.26
CA GLY A 253 0.70 5.68 -16.43
C GLY A 253 -0.04 5.30 -15.15
N GLY A 254 0.25 4.11 -14.63
CA GLY A 254 -0.54 3.44 -13.61
C GLY A 254 -0.08 3.64 -12.16
N THR A 255 -0.94 3.23 -11.23
CA THR A 255 -0.70 3.13 -9.78
C THR A 255 0.32 2.06 -9.35
N GLY A 256 1.15 1.56 -10.27
CA GLY A 256 2.15 0.52 -10.02
C GLY A 256 1.58 -0.87 -9.66
N VAL A 257 2.42 -1.67 -9.02
CA VAL A 257 2.15 -3.05 -8.55
C VAL A 257 2.68 -3.17 -7.11
N ARG A 258 2.14 -4.09 -6.30
CA ARG A 258 2.64 -4.45 -4.95
C ARG A 258 3.15 -5.90 -4.97
N THR A 259 4.00 -6.30 -4.03
CA THR A 259 4.20 -7.73 -3.76
C THR A 259 2.87 -8.41 -3.40
N PRO A 260 2.72 -9.73 -3.57
CA PRO A 260 1.51 -10.44 -3.13
C PRO A 260 1.31 -10.29 -1.62
N ALA A 261 0.04 -10.17 -1.19
CA ALA A 261 -0.29 -10.03 0.23
C ALA A 261 -0.12 -11.35 0.99
N ASN A 262 -0.32 -12.48 0.29
CA ASN A 262 0.04 -13.80 0.78
C ASN A 262 0.66 -14.67 -0.33
N ILE A 263 1.62 -15.51 0.05
CA ILE A 263 2.27 -16.52 -0.79
C ILE A 263 2.41 -17.81 0.04
N TRP A 264 2.11 -18.98 -0.55
CA TRP A 264 2.24 -20.29 0.10
C TRP A 264 2.60 -21.40 -0.90
N PRO A 265 3.21 -22.52 -0.46
CA PRO A 265 3.45 -23.69 -1.28
C PRO A 265 2.20 -24.60 -1.30
N PRO A 266 2.09 -25.54 -2.25
CA PRO A 266 0.96 -26.48 -2.32
C PRO A 266 0.71 -27.31 -1.05
N ASP A 267 1.75 -27.65 -0.28
CA ASP A 267 1.62 -28.37 0.99
C ASP A 267 1.34 -27.46 2.21
N ARG A 268 1.35 -26.13 2.01
CA ARG A 268 1.13 -25.09 3.02
C ARG A 268 2.12 -25.19 4.20
N SER A 269 3.33 -25.72 3.97
CA SER A 269 4.43 -25.84 4.94
C SER A 269 4.99 -24.50 5.43
N TRP A 270 4.73 -23.41 4.69
CA TRP A 270 4.99 -22.04 5.09
C TRP A 270 3.92 -21.08 4.55
N LEU A 271 3.92 -19.85 5.06
CA LEU A 271 3.09 -18.73 4.61
C LEU A 271 3.89 -17.42 4.71
N VAL A 272 3.91 -16.66 3.62
CA VAL A 272 4.25 -15.23 3.61
C VAL A 272 2.98 -14.42 3.83
N TYR A 273 3.06 -13.35 4.63
CA TYR A 273 1.98 -12.39 4.86
C TYR A 273 2.52 -10.95 4.92
N THR A 274 1.89 -10.06 4.16
CA THR A 274 1.99 -8.61 4.34
C THR A 274 0.60 -7.99 4.22
N ASP A 275 0.47 -6.75 4.69
CA ASP A 275 -0.76 -5.96 4.69
C ASP A 275 -0.38 -4.51 4.38
N TYR A 276 -1.29 -3.72 3.82
CA TYR A 276 -0.96 -2.42 3.22
C TYR A 276 -0.30 -1.43 4.16
N GLU A 277 -0.63 -1.47 5.45
CA GLU A 277 -0.06 -0.55 6.45
C GLU A 277 1.32 -1.01 6.96
N LEU A 278 1.89 -2.10 6.42
CA LEU A 278 3.07 -2.75 6.98
C LEU A 278 4.39 -2.32 6.31
N TRP A 279 5.41 -2.07 7.14
CA TRP A 279 6.82 -1.92 6.73
C TRP A 279 7.62 -3.20 7.05
N ALA A 280 6.93 -4.33 7.09
CA ALA A 280 7.51 -5.63 7.34
C ALA A 280 6.62 -6.74 6.79
N THR A 281 7.25 -7.78 6.24
CA THR A 281 6.60 -8.98 5.73
C THR A 281 6.84 -10.13 6.68
N LYS A 282 5.79 -10.80 7.14
CA LYS A 282 5.87 -11.97 8.01
C LYS A 282 6.13 -13.23 7.20
N VAL A 283 7.00 -14.09 7.72
CA VAL A 283 7.11 -15.48 7.25
C VAL A 283 6.82 -16.43 8.41
N SER A 284 5.92 -17.38 8.20
CA SER A 284 5.58 -18.44 9.16
C SER A 284 5.91 -19.80 8.55
N GLY A 285 6.52 -20.72 9.30
CA GLY A 285 6.97 -22.00 8.73
C GLY A 285 7.58 -22.98 9.73
N SER A 286 8.43 -23.87 9.23
CA SER A 286 9.26 -24.72 10.09
C SER A 286 10.38 -23.90 10.75
N THR A 287 10.83 -24.31 11.94
CA THR A 287 11.97 -23.67 12.63
C THR A 287 13.24 -23.67 11.77
N GLY A 288 13.42 -24.65 10.89
CA GLY A 288 14.54 -24.70 9.94
C GLY A 288 14.47 -23.59 8.87
N LEU A 289 13.29 -23.32 8.32
CA LEU A 289 13.08 -22.19 7.40
C LEU A 289 13.26 -20.85 8.14
N ILE A 290 12.61 -20.66 9.28
CA ILE A 290 12.66 -19.37 9.98
C ILE A 290 14.08 -19.06 10.50
N ASN A 291 14.85 -20.07 10.96
CA ASN A 291 16.26 -19.86 11.26
C ASN A 291 17.09 -19.55 10.00
N SER A 292 16.79 -20.15 8.85
CA SER A 292 17.47 -19.79 7.58
C SER A 292 17.22 -18.34 7.16
N LEU A 293 16.10 -17.74 7.57
CA LEU A 293 15.82 -16.31 7.40
C LEU A 293 16.53 -15.46 8.47
N ARG A 294 16.57 -15.91 9.73
CA ARG A 294 17.30 -15.22 10.82
C ARG A 294 18.82 -15.20 10.61
N ASP A 295 19.36 -16.25 10.01
CA ASP A 295 20.79 -16.41 9.68
C ASP A 295 21.16 -15.75 8.32
N ASN A 296 20.18 -15.21 7.59
CA ASN A 296 20.41 -14.53 6.32
C ASN A 296 21.05 -13.14 6.56
N PRO A 297 22.21 -12.82 5.97
CA PRO A 297 22.92 -11.56 6.23
C PRO A 297 22.32 -10.35 5.52
N PHE A 298 21.36 -10.56 4.62
CA PHE A 298 20.74 -9.52 3.81
C PHE A 298 19.36 -9.13 4.38
N LEU A 299 18.49 -10.10 4.66
CA LEU A 299 17.14 -9.89 5.19
C LEU A 299 17.18 -9.53 6.69
N GLU A 300 16.84 -8.29 7.06
CA GLU A 300 16.79 -7.92 8.48
C GLU A 300 15.54 -8.52 9.15
N THR A 301 15.74 -9.51 10.01
CA THR A 301 14.66 -10.20 10.72
C THR A 301 14.35 -9.63 12.11
N PHE A 302 13.09 -9.77 12.53
CA PHE A 302 12.60 -9.30 13.82
C PHE A 302 11.52 -10.21 14.42
N ASP A 303 11.83 -10.83 15.56
CA ASP A 303 10.91 -11.68 16.31
C ASP A 303 9.92 -10.84 17.15
N TRP A 304 8.89 -10.31 16.47
CA TRP A 304 7.88 -9.42 17.04
C TRP A 304 7.08 -10.06 18.18
N THR A 305 7.51 -9.80 19.41
CA THR A 305 6.92 -10.37 20.62
C THR A 305 5.65 -9.60 21.01
N LEU A 306 4.48 -10.14 20.63
CA LEU A 306 3.17 -9.59 20.98
C LEU A 306 2.98 -9.50 22.51
N ARG A 307 2.98 -8.28 23.05
CA ARG A 307 2.79 -8.06 24.49
C ARG A 307 1.31 -8.24 24.90
N HIS A 308 0.95 -9.44 25.36
CA HIS A 308 -0.32 -9.67 26.06
C HIS A 308 -0.46 -8.74 27.30
N ARG A 309 -1.69 -8.52 27.79
CA ARG A 309 -1.88 -7.79 29.05
C ARG A 309 -1.38 -8.66 30.22
N ARG A 310 -0.75 -8.03 31.21
CA ARG A 310 -0.78 -8.47 32.60
C ARG A 310 -2.07 -7.97 33.25
#